data_AF-A0A9W8B9H4-F1
#
_entry.id   AF-A0A9W8B9H4-F1
#
_cell.length_a   1.000
_cell.length_b   1.000
_cell.length_c   1.000
_cell.angle_alpha   90.00
_cell.angle_beta   90.00
_cell.angle_gamma   90.00
#
_symmetry.space_group_name_H-M   'P 1'
#
loop_
_entity.id
_entity.type
_entity.pdbx_description
1 polymer ?
#
loop_
_entity_poly.entity_id
_entity_poly.type
_entity_poly.pdbx_seq_one_letter_code
_entity_poly.pdbx_strand_id
1 'polypeptide(L)'
;MNSSTSASKCVAACIKVIQNCEDIKYSCHACGTSLEGDYATVTKVVGECVDMLHTHGIARVMAHFSFSSRTDAEESIAGRMESLKAQCDNS
;
A
#
# COMPACT_ATOMS: atom_id res chain seq x y z
N MET A 1 8.11 12.09 26.78
CA MET A 1 6.69 11.97 26.39
C MET A 1 6.58 10.91 25.32
N ASN A 2 6.23 9.69 25.69
CA ASN A 2 5.90 8.59 24.78
C ASN A 2 4.43 8.75 24.37
N SER A 3 4.17 9.68 23.45
CA SER A 3 2.85 9.86 22.86
C SER A 3 2.43 8.58 22.16
N SER A 4 1.41 7.91 22.67
CA SER A 4 0.68 6.85 21.97
C SER A 4 -0.01 7.44 20.73
N THR A 5 0.76 7.74 19.68
CA THR A 5 0.25 7.87 18.32
C THR A 5 -0.27 6.50 17.97
N SER A 6 -1.57 6.29 18.14
CA SER A 6 -2.23 5.04 17.77
C SER A 6 -1.95 4.80 16.29
N ALA A 7 -1.01 3.90 16.00
CA ALA A 7 -0.57 3.58 14.64
C ALA A 7 -1.77 3.25 13.75
N SER A 8 -2.82 2.66 14.33
CA SER A 8 -4.11 2.39 13.73
C SER A 8 -4.80 3.63 13.14
N LYS A 9 -4.74 4.80 13.81
CA LYS A 9 -5.31 6.05 13.30
C LYS A 9 -4.53 6.59 12.09
N CYS A 10 -3.21 6.46 12.13
CA CYS A 10 -2.32 6.87 11.05
C CYS A 10 -2.57 6.01 9.81
N VAL A 11 -2.62 4.68 10.00
CA VAL A 11 -2.92 3.71 8.94
C VAL A 11 -4.31 3.96 8.35
N ALA A 12 -5.34 4.19 9.19
CA ALA A 12 -6.68 4.50 8.70
C ALA A 12 -6.74 5.78 7.87
N ALA A 13 -5.97 6.81 8.22
CA ALA A 13 -5.89 8.03 7.44
C ALA A 13 -5.19 7.81 6.10
N CYS A 14 -4.10 7.04 6.05
CA CYS A 14 -3.45 6.66 4.80
C CYS A 14 -4.37 5.84 3.89
N ILE A 15 -5.13 4.88 4.45
CA ILE A 15 -6.10 4.09 3.68
C ILE A 15 -7.17 4.98 3.03
N LYS A 16 -7.63 6.03 3.71
CA LYS A 16 -8.56 7.00 3.12
C LYS A 16 -7.98 7.74 1.93
N VAL A 17 -6.69 8.09 1.97
CA VAL A 17 -6.02 8.72 0.82
C VAL A 17 -5.98 7.74 -0.36
N ILE A 18 -5.59 6.49 -0.10
CA ILE A 18 -5.54 5.42 -1.12
C ILE A 18 -6.94 5.15 -1.72
N GLN A 19 -8.00 5.18 -0.90
CA GLN A 19 -9.38 4.99 -1.32
C GLN A 19 -9.91 6.08 -2.27
N ASN A 20 -9.34 7.29 -2.19
CA ASN A 20 -9.75 8.41 -3.04
C ASN A 20 -9.08 8.36 -4.41
N CYS A 21 -8.22 7.38 -4.69
CA CYS A 21 -7.58 7.20 -5.98
C CYS A 21 -8.34 6.17 -6.81
N GLU A 22 -8.91 6.61 -7.94
CA GLU A 22 -9.73 5.76 -8.80
C GLU A 22 -8.91 4.69 -9.53
N ASP A 23 -7.65 4.99 -9.88
CA ASP A 23 -6.79 4.11 -10.70
C ASP A 23 -5.80 3.25 -9.90
N ILE A 24 -6.08 2.97 -8.62
CA ILE A 24 -5.24 2.09 -7.79
C ILE A 24 -6.08 1.00 -7.16
N LYS A 25 -5.66 -0.26 -7.34
CA LYS A 25 -6.17 -1.36 -6.54
C LYS A 25 -5.34 -1.46 -5.27
N TYR A 26 -6.00 -1.67 -4.14
CA TYR A 26 -5.32 -1.84 -2.88
C TYR A 26 -5.88 -3.04 -2.11
N SER A 27 -5.03 -3.70 -1.33
CA SER A 27 -5.42 -4.79 -0.44
C SER A 27 -4.74 -4.61 0.92
N CYS A 28 -5.55 -4.43 1.97
CA CYS A 28 -5.06 -4.26 3.33
C CYS A 28 -4.95 -5.61 4.03
N HIS A 29 -3.85 -5.84 4.74
CA HIS A 29 -3.60 -7.01 5.57
C HIS A 29 -2.93 -6.60 6.89
N ALA A 30 -2.82 -7.51 7.85
CA ALA A 30 -2.33 -7.21 9.21
C ALA A 30 -0.90 -6.60 9.27
N CYS A 31 -0.09 -6.81 8.24
CA CYS A 31 1.29 -6.30 8.14
C CYS A 31 1.46 -5.13 7.14
N GLY A 32 0.40 -4.62 6.53
CA GLY A 32 0.52 -3.50 5.59
C GLY A 32 -0.58 -3.41 4.55
N THR A 33 -0.33 -2.59 3.54
CA THR A 33 -1.23 -2.37 2.40
C THR A 33 -0.47 -2.62 1.11
N SER A 34 -0.95 -3.54 0.30
CA SER A 34 -0.45 -3.77 -1.05
C SER A 34 -1.16 -2.83 -2.02
N LEU A 35 -0.40 -2.19 -2.91
CA LEU A 35 -0.91 -1.27 -3.93
C LEU A 35 -0.53 -1.81 -5.33
N GLU A 36 -1.48 -1.79 -6.25
CA GLU A 36 -1.30 -2.11 -7.67
C GLU A 36 -1.80 -0.93 -8.50
N GLY A 37 -0.98 -0.46 -9.41
CA GLY A 37 -1.31 0.63 -10.31
C GLY A 37 -0.09 1.12 -11.05
N ASP A 38 -0.27 2.20 -11.81
CA ASP A 38 0.85 2.88 -12.46
C ASP A 38 1.87 3.39 -11.43
N TYR A 39 3.16 3.31 -11.78
CA TYR A 39 4.23 3.70 -10.88
C TYR A 39 4.10 5.17 -10.44
N ALA A 40 3.77 6.08 -11.35
CA ALA A 40 3.63 7.50 -11.01
C ALA A 40 2.46 7.71 -10.04
N THR A 41 1.33 7.03 -10.26
CA THR A 41 0.16 7.12 -9.38
C THR A 41 0.46 6.54 -7.99
N VAL A 42 1.07 5.35 -7.91
CA VAL A 42 1.40 4.71 -6.62
C VAL A 42 2.37 5.58 -5.81
N THR A 43 3.41 6.10 -6.45
CA THR A 43 4.41 6.92 -5.77
C THR A 43 3.83 8.26 -5.29
N LYS A 44 2.93 8.86 -6.08
CA LYS A 44 2.18 10.06 -5.68
C LYS A 44 1.34 9.83 -4.43
N VAL A 45 0.56 8.75 -4.40
CA VAL A 45 -0.31 8.40 -3.26
C VAL A 45 0.49 8.14 -1.99
N VAL A 46 1.64 7.48 -2.12
CA VAL A 46 2.57 7.28 -1.00
C VAL A 46 3.07 8.63 -0.45
N GLY A 47 3.42 9.58 -1.32
CA GLY A 47 3.79 10.94 -0.93
C GLY A 47 2.67 11.65 -0.18
N GLU A 48 1.45 11.63 -0.72
CA GLU A 48 0.27 12.24 -0.10
C GLU A 48 -0.03 11.65 1.28
N CYS A 49 0.18 10.34 1.46
CA CYS A 49 0.08 9.70 2.77
C CYS A 49 1.09 10.27 3.77
N VAL A 50 2.36 10.41 3.38
CA VAL A 50 3.42 10.95 4.25
C VAL A 50 3.15 12.41 4.60
N ASP A 51 2.76 13.23 3.63
CA ASP A 51 2.44 14.65 3.83
C ASP A 51 1.24 14.84 4.76
N MET A 52 0.21 13.99 4.61
CA MET A 52 -0.94 13.97 5.51
C MET A 52 -0.51 13.63 6.94
N LEU A 53 0.39 12.65 7.14
CA LEU A 53 0.89 12.28 8.47
C LEU A 53 1.73 13.40 9.10
N HIS A 54 2.57 14.09 8.32
CA HIS A 54 3.31 15.26 8.77
C HIS A 54 2.37 16.41 9.17
N THR A 55 1.29 16.63 8.39
CA THR A 55 0.24 17.61 8.71
C THR A 55 -0.46 17.29 10.04
N HIS A 56 -0.56 16.01 10.41
CA HIS A 56 -1.11 15.57 11.69
C HIS A 56 -0.10 15.62 12.86
N GLY A 57 1.08 16.23 12.64
CA GLY A 57 2.09 16.45 13.68
C GLY A 57 3.03 15.28 13.92
N ILE A 58 3.07 14.29 13.01
CA ILE A 58 4.04 13.20 13.09
C ILE A 58 5.37 13.72 12.53
N ALA A 59 6.37 13.89 13.39
CA ALA A 59 7.66 14.45 12.99
C ALA A 59 8.53 13.49 12.14
N ARG A 60 8.28 12.17 12.24
CA ARG A 60 9.03 11.15 11.49
C ARG A 60 8.12 10.01 11.10
N VAL A 61 8.06 9.74 9.79
CA VAL A 61 7.39 8.56 9.22
C VAL A 61 8.46 7.58 8.76
N MET A 62 8.35 6.31 9.17
CA MET A 62 9.13 5.22 8.59
C MET A 62 8.16 4.28 7.88
N ALA A 63 8.37 4.09 6.59
CA ALA A 63 7.58 3.20 5.76
C ALA A 63 8.50 2.36 4.87
N HIS A 64 8.11 1.12 4.64
CA HIS A 64 8.86 0.16 3.84
C HIS A 64 8.05 -0.16 2.59
N PHE A 65 8.60 0.18 1.42
CA PHE A 65 7.96 -0.03 0.13
C PHE A 65 8.80 -0.99 -0.69
N SER A 66 8.14 -1.96 -1.30
CA SER A 66 8.76 -2.86 -2.28
C SER A 66 8.03 -2.65 -3.59
N PHE A 67 8.75 -2.17 -4.61
CA PHE A 67 8.20 -1.97 -5.94
C PHE A 67 8.68 -3.12 -6.84
N SER A 68 7.74 -3.71 -7.58
CA SER A 68 8.06 -4.65 -8.65
C SER A 68 7.41 -4.15 -9.93
N SER A 69 8.22 -3.83 -10.92
CA SER A 69 7.79 -3.54 -12.28
C SER A 69 8.29 -4.66 -13.19
N ARG A 70 7.44 -5.15 -14.08
CA ARG A 70 7.80 -6.09 -15.14
C ARG A 70 7.38 -5.49 -16.46
N THR A 71 8.25 -5.58 -17.46
CA THR A 71 7.98 -5.10 -18.84
C THR A 71 7.71 -6.27 -19.79
N ASP A 72 7.92 -7.49 -19.31
CA ASP A 72 7.82 -8.77 -20.01
C ASP A 72 6.41 -9.42 -19.96
N ALA A 73 5.55 -9.05 -19.00
CA ALA A 73 4.16 -9.50 -18.95
C ALA A 73 3.28 -8.56 -18.10
N GLU A 74 2.02 -8.36 -18.50
CA GLU A 74 0.99 -7.70 -17.70
C GLU A 74 0.41 -8.69 -16.66
N GLU A 75 1.11 -8.92 -15.56
CA GLU A 75 0.57 -9.74 -14.46
C GLU A 75 0.03 -8.85 -13.32
N SER A 76 -1.30 -8.80 -13.22
CA SER A 76 -2.06 -8.24 -12.08
C SER A 76 -1.82 -9.08 -10.82
N ILE A 77 -1.88 -8.48 -9.62
CA ILE A 77 -1.76 -9.17 -8.32
C ILE A 77 -2.79 -10.31 -8.22
N ALA A 78 -3.95 -10.16 -8.87
CA ALA A 78 -4.96 -11.22 -8.98
C ALA A 78 -4.42 -12.48 -9.70
N GLY A 79 -3.69 -12.30 -10.81
CA GLY A 79 -3.11 -13.42 -11.57
C GLY A 79 -2.03 -14.17 -10.78
N ARG A 80 -1.23 -13.44 -10.00
CA ARG A 80 -0.23 -14.05 -9.12
C ARG A 80 -0.87 -14.83 -7.95
N MET A 81 -1.94 -14.31 -7.37
CA MET A 81 -2.69 -15.04 -6.33
C MET A 81 -3.38 -16.30 -6.86
N GLU A 82 -3.92 -16.27 -8.09
CA GLU A 82 -4.47 -17.46 -8.74
C GLU A 82 -3.40 -18.52 -9.00
N SER A 83 -2.24 -18.14 -9.52
CA SER A 83 -1.13 -19.08 -9.74
C SER A 83 -0.60 -19.69 -8.44
N LEU A 84 -0.58 -18.92 -7.34
CA LEU A 84 -0.19 -19.43 -6.02
C LEU A 84 -1.24 -20.40 -5.45
N LYS A 85 -2.54 -20.08 -5.56
CA LYS A 85 -3.61 -21.02 -5.16
C LYS A 85 -3.55 -22.31 -5.96
N ALA A 86 -3.36 -22.22 -7.28
CA ALA A 86 -3.22 -23.39 -8.14
C ALA A 86 -2.01 -24.28 -7.77
N GLN A 87 -0.93 -23.69 -7.25
CA GLN A 87 0.21 -24.46 -6.74
C GLN A 87 -0.02 -25.06 -5.34
N CYS A 88 -0.84 -24.44 -4.49
CA CYS A 88 -1.15 -24.96 -3.16
C CYS A 88 -2.22 -26.07 -3.18
N ASP A 89 -3.11 -26.11 -4.15
CA ASP A 89 -4.13 -27.19 -4.32
C ASP A 89 -3.54 -28.50 -4.88
N ASN A 90 -2.23 -28.54 -5.19
CA ASN A 90 -1.56 -29.72 -5.72
C ASN A 90 -0.63 -30.41 -4.68
N SER A 91 -0.92 -30.27 -3.38
CA SER A 91 -0.21 -30.94 -2.27
C SER A 91 -1.16 -31.66 -1.32
#